data_AF-A0A494TD77-F1
#
_entry.id   AF-A0A494TD77-F1
#
_cell.length_a   1.000
_cell.length_b   1.000
_cell.length_c   1.000
_cell.angle_alpha   90.00
_cell.angle_beta   90.00
_cell.angle_gamma   90.00
#
_symmetry.space_group_name_H-M   'P 1'
#
loop_
_entity.id
_entity.type
_entity.pdbx_description
1 polymer ?
#
loop_
_entity_poly.entity_id
_entity_poly.type
_entity_poly.pdbx_seq_one_letter_code
_entity_poly.pdbx_strand_id
1 'polypeptide(L)'
;MQTVSFYDTLFEPWHRAIRLSGLMRDAAQVVNVRSRLIAEAAANPSKGDYAELGLMIPEKATAFSKAAIALSAEMSVFQASLMGSWTEMMGFGLRARLPTSAEAHQMAIRTSAALACASNVGDKALIPIAKAARANARRLK
;
A
#
# COMPACT_ATOMS: atom_id res chain seq x y z
N MET A 1 19.84 -8.51 -12.67
CA MET A 1 19.52 -7.36 -13.53
C MET A 1 18.06 -7.51 -13.94
N GLN A 2 17.12 -6.90 -13.22
CA GLN A 2 15.72 -6.84 -13.69
C GLN A 2 15.66 -5.71 -14.71
N THR A 3 15.63 -6.05 -16.00
CA THR A 3 15.28 -5.10 -17.05
C THR A 3 13.86 -4.66 -16.81
N VAL A 4 13.65 -3.43 -16.35
CA VAL A 4 12.32 -2.82 -16.34
C VAL A 4 11.87 -2.77 -17.81
N SER A 5 10.84 -3.54 -18.14
CA SER A 5 10.35 -3.58 -19.51
C SER A 5 9.84 -2.20 -19.91
N PHE A 6 10.10 -1.78 -21.14
CA PHE A 6 9.53 -0.55 -21.70
C PHE A 6 8.00 -0.53 -21.53
N TYR A 7 7.36 -1.71 -21.67
CA TYR A 7 5.94 -1.89 -21.41
C TYR A 7 5.55 -1.61 -19.96
N ASP A 8 6.28 -2.17 -18.99
CA ASP A 8 5.99 -1.95 -17.57
C ASP A 8 6.10 -0.46 -17.22
N THR A 9 7.09 0.21 -17.77
CA THR A 9 7.32 1.64 -17.52
C THR A 9 6.18 2.51 -18.05
N LEU A 10 5.62 2.17 -19.22
CA LEU A 10 4.54 2.92 -19.87
C LEU A 10 3.15 2.62 -19.28
N PHE A 11 2.86 1.35 -18.99
CA PHE A 11 1.49 0.92 -18.63
C PHE A 11 1.24 0.84 -17.12
N GLU A 12 2.29 0.74 -16.29
CA GLU A 12 2.11 0.63 -14.84
C GLU A 12 1.38 1.84 -14.21
N PRO A 13 1.63 3.10 -14.61
CA PRO A 13 0.83 4.24 -14.14
C PRO A 13 -0.67 4.11 -14.45
N TRP A 14 -1.01 3.60 -15.64
CA TRP A 14 -2.40 3.37 -16.04
C TRP A 14 -3.05 2.25 -15.22
N HIS A 15 -2.33 1.17 -14.98
CA HIS A 15 -2.83 0.08 -14.15
C HIS A 15 -3.08 0.54 -12.69
N ARG A 16 -2.22 1.40 -12.14
CA ARG A 16 -2.45 2.03 -10.83
C ARG A 16 -3.72 2.88 -10.82
N ALA A 17 -3.89 3.73 -11.82
CA ALA A 17 -5.08 4.57 -11.95
C ALA A 17 -6.37 3.75 -12.03
N ILE A 18 -6.37 2.64 -12.78
CA ILE A 18 -7.51 1.72 -12.87
C ILE A 18 -7.79 1.03 -11.53
N ARG A 19 -6.75 0.59 -10.80
CA ARG A 19 -6.92 -0.01 -9.47
C ARG A 19 -7.51 0.98 -8.48
N LEU A 20 -7.03 2.22 -8.49
CA LEU A 20 -7.51 3.29 -7.61
C LEU A 20 -8.96 3.66 -7.93
N SER A 21 -9.30 3.83 -9.21
CA SER A 21 -10.68 4.13 -9.61
C SER A 21 -11.65 3.00 -9.25
N GLY A 22 -11.22 1.74 -9.41
CA GLY A 22 -11.97 0.56 -8.96
C GLY A 22 -12.24 0.57 -7.46
N LEU A 23 -11.21 0.88 -6.65
CA LEU A 23 -11.36 1.05 -5.20
C LEU A 23 -12.35 2.16 -4.87
N MET A 24 -12.24 3.34 -5.49
CA MET A 24 -13.14 4.48 -5.22
C MET A 24 -14.59 4.14 -5.52
N ARG A 25 -14.85 3.50 -6.66
CA ARG A 25 -16.19 3.06 -7.04
C ARG A 25 -16.77 2.05 -6.04
N ASP A 26 -16.00 1.01 -5.72
CA ASP A 26 -16.47 -0.06 -4.83
C ASP A 26 -16.68 0.48 -3.40
N ALA A 27 -15.81 1.38 -2.93
CA ALA A 27 -15.96 2.05 -1.64
C ALA A 27 -17.21 2.95 -1.61
N ALA A 28 -17.47 3.73 -2.66
CA ALA A 28 -18.66 4.58 -2.76
C ALA A 28 -19.95 3.75 -2.67
N GLN A 29 -20.00 2.59 -3.34
CA GLN A 29 -21.13 1.67 -3.26
C GLN A 29 -21.34 1.18 -1.81
N VAL A 30 -20.27 0.71 -1.15
CA VAL A 30 -20.34 0.23 0.25
C VAL A 30 -20.82 1.33 1.19
N VAL A 31 -20.28 2.54 1.06
CA VAL A 31 -20.70 3.70 1.87
C VAL A 31 -22.18 3.98 1.66
N ASN A 32 -22.64 4.07 0.41
CA ASN A 32 -24.03 4.36 0.11
C ASN A 32 -25.00 3.34 0.73
N VAL A 33 -24.72 2.05 0.63
CA VAL A 33 -25.57 1.00 1.22
C VAL A 33 -25.52 1.06 2.74
N ARG A 34 -24.34 1.13 3.34
CA ARG A 34 -24.18 1.11 4.79
C ARG A 34 -24.72 2.36 5.47
N SER A 35 -24.64 3.52 4.83
CA SER A 35 -25.28 4.74 5.32
C SER A 35 -26.79 4.61 5.41
N ARG A 36 -27.43 3.90 4.47
CA ARG A 36 -28.88 3.62 4.54
C ARG A 36 -29.21 2.68 5.70
N LEU A 37 -28.46 1.58 5.85
CA LEU A 37 -28.65 0.64 6.96
C LEU A 37 -28.50 1.33 8.34
N ILE A 38 -27.51 2.21 8.48
CA ILE A 38 -27.32 3.01 9.69
C ILE A 38 -28.51 3.94 9.92
N ALA A 39 -28.98 4.65 8.89
CA ALA A 39 -30.12 5.55 9.00
C ALA A 39 -31.42 4.80 9.35
N GLU A 40 -31.66 3.65 8.74
CA GLU A 40 -32.82 2.80 9.02
C GLU A 40 -32.80 2.26 10.45
N ALA A 41 -31.66 1.77 10.92
CA ALA A 41 -31.50 1.32 12.30
C ALA A 41 -31.65 2.48 13.31
N ALA A 42 -31.17 3.68 12.97
CA ALA A 42 -31.35 4.86 13.81
C ALA A 42 -32.82 5.31 13.90
N ALA A 43 -33.55 5.25 12.78
CA ALA A 43 -34.97 5.60 12.73
C ALA A 43 -35.87 4.53 13.37
N ASN A 44 -35.52 3.26 13.23
CA ASN A 44 -36.24 2.14 13.85
C ASN A 44 -35.26 1.08 14.38
N PRO A 45 -34.81 1.23 15.64
CA PRO A 45 -33.83 0.32 16.24
C PRO A 45 -34.30 -1.13 16.28
N SER A 46 -35.60 -1.40 16.37
CA SER A 46 -36.13 -2.78 16.43
C SER A 46 -36.01 -3.54 15.11
N LYS A 47 -35.76 -2.85 13.99
CA LYS A 47 -35.66 -3.43 12.64
C LYS A 47 -34.27 -3.29 12.01
N GLY A 48 -33.27 -2.81 12.76
CA GLY A 48 -31.91 -2.65 12.26
C GLY A 48 -31.25 -3.98 11.89
N ASP A 49 -30.51 -4.01 10.79
CA ASP A 49 -29.64 -5.15 10.45
C ASP A 49 -28.34 -5.10 11.28
N TYR A 50 -28.44 -5.53 12.53
CA TYR A 50 -27.30 -5.54 13.45
C TYR A 50 -26.23 -6.57 13.09
N ALA A 51 -26.58 -7.59 12.31
CA ALA A 51 -25.60 -8.53 11.78
C ALA A 51 -24.65 -7.80 10.84
N GLU A 52 -25.17 -6.98 9.92
CA GLU A 52 -24.33 -6.18 9.03
C GLU A 52 -23.65 -5.01 9.75
N LEU A 53 -24.35 -4.30 10.64
CA LEU A 53 -23.77 -3.19 11.40
C LEU A 53 -22.57 -3.64 12.26
N GLY A 54 -22.69 -4.82 12.89
CA GLY A 54 -21.61 -5.41 13.70
C GLY A 54 -20.34 -5.73 12.91
N LEU A 55 -20.45 -5.97 11.60
CA LEU A 55 -19.31 -6.27 10.73
C LEU A 55 -18.53 -5.01 10.30
N MET A 56 -19.16 -3.83 10.32
CA MET A 56 -18.62 -2.64 9.65
C MET A 56 -17.26 -2.19 10.19
N ILE A 57 -17.12 -2.15 11.52
CA ILE A 57 -15.89 -1.74 12.20
C ILE A 57 -14.79 -2.81 12.11
N PRO A 58 -15.03 -4.08 12.48
CA PRO A 58 -13.97 -5.10 12.45
C PRO A 58 -13.44 -5.34 11.02
N GLU A 59 -14.28 -5.23 9.99
CA GLU A 59 -13.81 -5.31 8.60
C GLU A 59 -12.89 -4.14 8.23
N LYS A 60 -13.24 -2.90 8.61
CA LYS A 60 -12.38 -1.73 8.39
C LYS A 60 -11.06 -1.89 9.14
N ALA A 61 -11.11 -2.21 10.44
CA ALA A 61 -9.92 -2.45 11.25
C ALA A 61 -9.02 -3.52 10.64
N THR A 62 -9.59 -4.64 10.19
CA THR A 62 -8.82 -5.72 9.55
C THR A 62 -8.14 -5.26 8.25
N ALA A 63 -8.85 -4.52 7.39
CA ALA A 63 -8.29 -4.02 6.13
C ALA A 63 -7.17 -3.00 6.37
N PHE A 64 -7.38 -2.06 7.30
CA PHE A 64 -6.38 -1.04 7.65
C PHE A 64 -5.17 -1.63 8.38
N SER A 65 -5.35 -2.63 9.25
CA SER A 65 -4.23 -3.34 9.87
C SER A 65 -3.37 -4.06 8.84
N LYS A 66 -3.99 -4.72 7.85
CA LYS A 66 -3.25 -5.36 6.74
C LYS A 66 -2.50 -4.32 5.89
N ALA A 67 -3.11 -3.17 5.65
CA ALA A 67 -2.46 -2.05 4.96
C ALA A 67 -1.26 -1.51 5.75
N ALA A 68 -1.41 -1.33 7.07
CA ALA A 68 -0.35 -0.88 7.95
C ALA A 68 0.82 -1.86 8.01
N ILE A 69 0.55 -3.17 8.06
CA ILE A 69 1.59 -4.21 7.99
C ILE A 69 2.35 -4.14 6.67
N ALA A 70 1.64 -4.02 5.53
CA ALA A 70 2.28 -3.89 4.23
C ALA A 70 3.13 -2.63 4.11
N LEU A 71 2.62 -1.49 4.61
CA LEU A 71 3.35 -0.22 4.68
C LEU A 71 4.62 -0.35 5.53
N SER A 72 4.51 -0.93 6.72
CA SER A 72 5.62 -1.11 7.66
C SER A 72 6.73 -2.00 7.07
N ALA A 73 6.36 -3.07 6.39
CA ALA A 73 7.31 -3.97 5.73
C ALA A 73 8.14 -3.23 4.66
N GLU A 74 7.49 -2.46 3.79
CA GLU A 74 8.19 -1.69 2.75
C GLU A 74 9.05 -0.57 3.34
N MET A 75 8.54 0.14 4.36
CA MET A 75 9.29 1.20 5.04
C MET A 75 10.54 0.64 5.73
N SER A 76 10.45 -0.56 6.29
CA SER A 76 11.61 -1.24 6.90
C SER A 76 12.67 -1.59 5.87
N VAL A 77 12.28 -2.07 4.68
CA VAL A 77 13.22 -2.34 3.57
C VAL A 77 13.88 -1.06 3.08
N PHE A 78 13.12 0.03 2.97
CA PHE A 78 13.64 1.34 2.60
C PHE A 78 14.66 1.86 3.62
N GLN A 79 14.33 1.84 4.91
CA GLN A 79 15.23 2.28 5.99
C GLN A 79 16.50 1.42 6.06
N ALA A 80 16.38 0.09 5.96
CA ALA A 80 17.52 -0.81 5.95
C ALA A 80 18.48 -0.52 4.77
N SER A 81 17.93 -0.22 3.60
CA SER A 81 18.71 0.11 2.40
C SER A 81 19.47 1.43 2.56
N LEU A 82 18.83 2.44 3.16
CA LEU A 82 19.47 3.72 3.47
C LEU A 82 20.56 3.57 4.54
N MET A 83 20.28 2.87 5.63
CA MET A 83 21.26 2.62 6.70
C MET A 83 22.47 1.83 6.18
N GLY A 84 22.26 0.84 5.31
CA GLY A 84 23.34 0.10 4.68
C GLY A 84 24.25 1.00 3.83
N SER A 85 23.64 1.87 3.02
CA SER A 85 24.38 2.83 2.17
C SER A 85 25.15 3.85 3.02
N TRP A 86 24.55 4.34 4.11
CA TRP A 86 25.20 5.22 5.07
C TRP A 86 26.40 4.56 5.75
N THR A 87 26.24 3.31 6.20
CA THR A 87 27.29 2.55 6.90
C THR A 87 28.48 2.29 5.98
N GLU A 88 28.24 1.96 4.71
CA GLU A 88 29.29 1.82 3.70
C GLU A 88 30.05 3.13 3.46
N MET A 89 29.32 4.24 3.30
CA MET A 89 29.92 5.57 3.10
C MET A 89 30.80 5.98 4.28
N MET A 90 30.33 5.79 5.51
CA MET A 90 31.12 6.02 6.72
C MET A 90 32.35 5.09 6.79
N GLY A 91 32.20 3.83 6.39
CA GLY A 91 33.28 2.86 6.33
C GLY A 91 34.37 3.20 5.29
N PHE A 92 34.06 3.98 4.26
CA PHE A 92 35.07 4.53 3.34
C PHE A 92 35.81 5.70 3.99
N GLY A 93 35.08 6.63 4.60
CA GLY A 93 35.65 7.78 5.29
C GLY A 93 36.60 7.39 6.43
N LEU A 94 36.19 6.43 7.27
CA LEU A 94 37.01 5.94 8.39
C LEU A 94 38.30 5.23 7.93
N ARG A 95 38.31 4.64 6.73
CA ARG A 95 39.49 4.00 6.15
C ARG A 95 40.33 4.95 5.30
N ALA A 96 39.97 6.24 5.25
CA ALA A 96 40.59 7.27 4.41
C ALA A 96 40.73 6.82 2.94
N ARG A 97 39.79 6.01 2.45
CA ARG A 97 39.79 5.50 1.08
C ARG A 97 38.57 5.99 0.33
N LEU A 98 38.74 6.21 -0.97
CA LEU A 98 37.60 6.43 -1.86
C LEU A 98 36.89 5.10 -2.17
N PRO A 99 35.58 5.12 -2.44
CA PRO A 99 34.89 3.97 -2.99
C PRO A 99 35.46 3.62 -4.36
N THR A 100 35.60 2.32 -4.62
CA THR A 100 35.90 1.83 -5.97
C THR A 100 34.68 1.99 -6.87
N SER A 101 34.88 1.94 -8.20
CA SER A 101 33.77 2.01 -9.17
C SER A 101 32.74 0.90 -8.97
N ALA A 102 33.17 -0.31 -8.61
CA ALA A 102 32.30 -1.43 -8.33
C ALA A 102 31.43 -1.20 -7.07
N GLU A 103 32.03 -0.67 -5.99
CA GLU A 103 31.30 -0.34 -4.75
C GLU A 103 30.33 0.82 -4.95
N ALA A 104 30.75 1.87 -5.67
CA ALA A 104 29.87 2.99 -6.02
C ALA A 104 28.68 2.53 -6.87
N HIS A 105 28.90 1.62 -7.82
CA HIS A 105 27.83 1.05 -8.63
C HIS A 105 26.84 0.21 -7.79
N GLN A 106 27.33 -0.61 -6.85
CA GLN A 106 26.47 -1.36 -5.95
C GLN A 106 25.64 -0.46 -5.02
N MET A 107 26.24 0.62 -4.50
CA MET A 107 25.52 1.64 -3.73
C MET A 107 24.41 2.30 -4.56
N ALA A 108 24.70 2.64 -5.82
CA ALA A 108 23.72 3.22 -6.73
C ALA A 108 22.55 2.26 -7.00
N ILE A 109 22.83 0.97 -7.24
CA ILE A 109 21.78 -0.05 -7.41
C ILE A 109 20.90 -0.13 -6.15
N ARG A 110 21.51 -0.23 -4.96
CA ARG A 110 20.77 -0.35 -3.69
C ARG A 110 19.89 0.87 -3.42
N THR A 111 20.43 2.06 -3.66
CA THR A 111 19.70 3.33 -3.48
C THR A 111 18.55 3.45 -4.48
N SER A 112 18.77 3.07 -5.74
CA SER A 112 17.71 3.06 -6.75
C SER A 112 16.56 2.09 -6.40
N ALA A 113 16.89 0.89 -5.89
CA ALA A 113 15.91 -0.07 -5.41
C ALA A 113 15.11 0.47 -4.20
N ALA A 114 15.78 1.16 -3.27
CA ALA A 114 15.14 1.81 -2.14
C ALA A 114 14.15 2.91 -2.58
N LEU A 115 14.55 3.77 -3.51
CA LEU A 115 13.69 4.82 -4.06
C LEU A 115 12.49 4.24 -4.83
N ALA A 116 12.70 3.16 -5.58
CA ALA A 116 11.62 2.45 -6.26
C ALA A 116 10.64 1.82 -5.26
N CYS A 117 11.14 1.24 -4.16
CA CYS A 117 10.32 0.75 -3.06
C CYS A 117 9.46 1.89 -2.49
N ALA A 118 10.07 3.01 -2.10
CA ALA A 118 9.39 4.21 -1.57
C ALA A 118 8.26 4.71 -2.49
N SER A 119 8.51 4.75 -3.79
CA SER A 119 7.54 5.20 -4.81
C SER A 119 6.33 4.28 -4.96
N ASN A 120 6.42 3.02 -4.54
CA ASN A 120 5.38 2.00 -4.69
C ASN A 120 4.67 1.67 -3.37
N VAL A 121 5.11 2.27 -2.25
CA VAL A 121 4.56 1.99 -0.92
C VAL A 121 3.07 2.30 -0.83
N GLY A 122 2.65 3.45 -1.37
CA GLY A 122 1.24 3.87 -1.35
C GLY A 122 0.31 2.88 -2.05
N ASP A 123 0.70 2.39 -3.22
CA ASP A 123 -0.09 1.41 -3.97
C ASP A 123 -0.21 0.07 -3.23
N LYS A 124 0.91 -0.44 -2.69
CA LYS A 124 0.92 -1.71 -1.96
C LYS A 124 0.08 -1.62 -0.68
N ALA A 125 0.12 -0.50 0.02
CA ALA A 125 -0.69 -0.25 1.21
C ALA A 125 -2.20 -0.21 0.88
N LEU A 126 -2.59 0.20 -0.33
CA LEU A 126 -3.99 0.26 -0.75
C LEU A 126 -4.56 -1.09 -1.20
N ILE A 127 -3.74 -2.07 -1.59
CA ILE A 127 -4.20 -3.38 -2.08
C ILE A 127 -5.15 -4.08 -1.08
N PRO A 128 -4.84 -4.20 0.23
CA PRO A 128 -5.75 -4.82 1.19
C PRO A 128 -7.09 -4.09 1.31
N ILE A 129 -7.07 -2.76 1.21
CA ILE A 129 -8.26 -1.91 1.28
C ILE A 129 -9.11 -2.10 0.02
N ALA A 130 -8.49 -2.10 -1.17
CA ALA A 130 -9.17 -2.36 -2.44
C ALA A 130 -9.82 -3.75 -2.48
N LYS A 131 -9.12 -4.77 -1.97
CA LYS A 131 -9.67 -6.14 -1.87
C LYS A 131 -10.89 -6.18 -0.94
N ALA A 132 -10.80 -5.53 0.22
CA ALA A 132 -11.90 -5.47 1.18
C ALA A 132 -13.10 -4.69 0.62
N ALA A 133 -12.87 -3.51 0.03
CA ALA A 133 -13.91 -2.70 -0.60
C ALA A 133 -14.65 -3.48 -1.69
N ARG A 134 -13.92 -4.19 -2.57
CA ARG A 134 -14.50 -5.02 -3.62
C ARG A 134 -15.31 -6.21 -3.07
N ALA A 135 -14.80 -6.88 -2.03
CA ALA A 135 -15.51 -7.98 -1.39
C ALA A 135 -16.82 -7.50 -0.77
N ASN A 136 -16.78 -6.38 -0.04
CA ASN A 136 -17.95 -5.77 0.58
C ASN A 136 -18.94 -5.28 -0.47
N ALA A 137 -18.47 -4.61 -1.53
CA ALA A 137 -19.30 -4.16 -2.64
C ALA A 137 -19.99 -5.32 -3.37
N ARG A 138 -19.38 -6.52 -3.40
CA ARG A 138 -20.02 -7.72 -3.96
C ARG A 138 -21.08 -8.31 -3.03
N ARG A 139 -20.84 -8.26 -1.72
CA ARG A 139 -21.73 -8.80 -0.68
C ARG A 139 -22.96 -7.92 -0.45
N LEU A 140 -22.82 -6.61 -0.65
CA LEU A 140 -23.86 -5.59 -0.47
C LEU A 140 -24.61 -5.25 -1.77
N LYS A 141 -24.56 -6.13 -2.77
CA LYS A 141 -25.34 -6.00 -4.01
C LYS A 141 -26.70 -6.62 -3.87
#